data_AF-A0A1F8NDR0-F1
#
_entry.id   AF-A0A1F8NDR0-F1
#
_cell.length_a   1.000
_cell.length_b   1.000
_cell.length_c   1.000
_cell.angle_alpha   90.00
_cell.angle_beta   90.00
_cell.angle_gamma   90.00
#
_symmetry.space_group_name_H-M   'P 1'
#
loop_
_entity.id
_entity.type
_entity.pdbx_description
1 polymer ?
#
loop_
_entity_poly.entity_id
_entity_poly.type
_entity_poly.pdbx_seq_one_letter_code
_entity_poly.pdbx_strand_id
1 'polypeptide(L)'
;MSRQTLATQLALVLALALGACAGGPASSVPTPTVTVVPFSTPTGLGTEAPGQAAAPECNPNDVVDALGPLVPYDEFSLSQNTIEGVRNLNLWFVDPGLDPLASGGAIEENVSVARLHATRLAHLLNQGDGCVASVFQGITALAVDRDYNAWFTGQIVPGNLPQAADPTDGDLEAAAETFTAGYTRTSETLSASRPAAEPGSCLWPEVRESLLSHFGDGRQNLAFYISVDDDGVNVWGQWDGPADFDILQGNLLSLRAELGCLHPPLDTFWTVYVDGTGATQLVLAVAGDAVRASTDEEFIDQLEIIYPST
;
A
#
# COMPACT_ATOMS: atom_id res chain seq x y z
N MET A 1 24.02 18.29 -4.67
CA MET A 1 23.63 17.14 -3.82
C MET A 1 22.14 16.95 -4.00
N SER A 2 21.74 15.76 -4.45
CA SER A 2 20.63 15.54 -5.40
C SER A 2 19.26 15.42 -4.73
N ARG A 3 18.21 15.97 -5.35
CA ARG A 3 16.80 15.75 -5.00
C ARG A 3 16.41 14.26 -5.01
N GLN A 4 17.18 13.40 -5.68
CA GLN A 4 17.01 11.95 -5.64
C GLN A 4 17.26 11.36 -4.25
N THR A 5 18.18 11.92 -3.45
CA THR A 5 18.52 11.36 -2.13
C THR A 5 17.44 11.65 -1.07
N LEU A 6 16.60 12.66 -1.29
CA LEU A 6 15.42 12.97 -0.47
C LEU A 6 14.20 12.12 -0.87
N ALA A 7 14.04 11.80 -2.17
CA ALA A 7 13.01 10.88 -2.63
C ALA A 7 13.23 9.43 -2.13
N THR A 8 14.48 8.99 -2.02
CA THR A 8 14.83 7.67 -1.44
C THR A 8 14.59 7.60 0.08
N GLN A 9 14.66 8.73 0.80
CA GLN A 9 14.26 8.80 2.21
C GLN A 9 12.74 8.90 2.40
N LEU A 10 11.98 9.22 1.35
CA LEU A 10 10.51 9.29 1.38
C LEU A 10 9.87 7.90 1.24
N ALA A 11 10.48 7.01 0.46
CA ALA A 11 10.15 5.58 0.46
C ALA A 11 10.38 4.91 1.84
N LEU A 12 11.29 5.47 2.64
CA LEU A 12 11.50 5.08 4.04
C LEU A 12 10.27 5.38 4.89
N VAL A 13 9.42 6.34 4.55
CA VAL A 13 8.20 6.63 5.34
C VAL A 13 7.05 5.72 4.94
N LEU A 14 6.99 5.23 3.69
CA LEU A 14 6.09 4.13 3.33
C LEU A 14 6.49 2.83 4.05
N ALA A 15 7.80 2.58 4.21
CA ALA A 15 8.38 1.49 5.00
C ALA A 15 8.21 1.64 6.52
N LEU A 16 8.37 2.86 7.04
CA LEU A 16 8.31 3.16 8.49
C LEU A 16 6.88 3.38 8.97
N ALA A 17 5.95 3.86 8.14
CA ALA A 17 4.52 3.81 8.42
C ALA A 17 3.97 2.37 8.36
N LEU A 18 4.70 1.44 7.74
CA LEU A 18 4.45 0.00 7.78
C LEU A 18 5.19 -0.73 8.93
N GLY A 19 5.90 -0.04 9.84
CA GLY A 19 6.70 -0.74 10.87
C GLY A 19 7.20 0.03 12.10
N ALA A 20 6.73 1.24 12.44
CA ALA A 20 7.13 1.90 13.69
C ALA A 20 6.21 3.06 14.15
N CYS A 21 5.40 2.81 15.18
CA CYS A 21 5.12 3.82 16.22
C CYS A 21 5.75 3.36 17.55
N ALA A 22 7.06 3.62 17.71
CA ALA A 22 7.71 3.51 19.01
C ALA A 22 7.64 4.86 19.75
N GLY A 23 6.86 4.91 20.83
CA GLY A 23 6.77 6.09 21.70
C GLY A 23 8.06 6.39 22.48
N GLY A 24 8.44 7.67 22.55
CA GLY A 24 9.50 8.16 23.45
C GLY A 24 9.82 9.65 23.26
N PRO A 25 10.18 10.41 24.32
CA PRO A 25 9.76 11.80 24.50
C PRO A 25 10.61 12.88 23.81
N ALA A 26 9.97 14.04 23.66
CA ALA A 26 10.41 15.26 23.00
C ALA A 26 11.83 15.74 23.35
N SER A 27 12.56 16.20 22.32
CA SER A 27 13.66 17.15 22.46
C SER A 27 13.60 18.21 21.37
N SER A 28 13.43 19.45 21.82
CA SER A 28 13.35 20.68 21.03
C SER A 28 14.73 21.09 20.49
N VAL A 29 14.85 21.26 19.17
CA VAL A 29 16.00 21.92 18.51
C VAL A 29 15.47 22.84 17.39
N PRO A 30 16.03 24.05 17.20
CA PRO A 30 15.30 25.18 16.61
C PRO A 30 15.33 25.24 15.07
N THR A 31 14.30 25.90 14.53
CA THR A 31 13.98 26.13 13.12
C THR A 31 15.02 27.02 12.40
N PRO A 32 15.52 26.64 11.21
CA PRO A 32 16.22 27.58 10.33
C PRO A 32 15.24 28.30 9.39
N THR A 33 15.41 29.61 9.29
CA THR A 33 14.68 30.51 8.38
C THR A 33 15.10 30.28 6.92
N VAL A 34 14.15 30.07 6.01
CA VAL A 34 14.40 29.96 4.56
C VAL A 34 14.07 31.29 3.88
N THR A 35 15.08 31.90 3.26
CA THR A 35 14.94 33.11 2.44
C THR A 35 14.51 32.72 1.02
N VAL A 36 13.36 33.21 0.58
CA VAL A 36 12.84 33.02 -0.79
C VAL A 36 13.51 34.02 -1.74
N VAL A 37 14.04 33.54 -2.87
CA VAL A 37 14.60 34.36 -3.96
C VAL A 37 13.69 34.24 -5.19
N PRO A 38 13.38 35.33 -5.94
CA PRO A 38 12.35 35.29 -6.98
C PRO A 38 12.77 34.56 -8.26
N PHE A 39 11.77 33.92 -8.88
CA PHE A 39 11.81 33.21 -10.15
C PHE A 39 12.16 34.16 -11.33
N SER A 40 12.95 33.67 -12.29
CA SER A 40 13.13 34.32 -13.60
C SER A 40 12.49 33.49 -14.70
N THR A 41 11.57 34.11 -15.44
CA THR A 41 10.83 33.55 -16.58
C THR A 41 11.69 33.58 -17.84
N PRO A 42 11.75 32.49 -18.64
CA PRO A 42 12.15 32.59 -20.04
C PRO A 42 10.92 32.65 -20.95
N THR A 43 10.83 33.74 -21.69
CA THR A 43 9.93 33.93 -22.83
C THR A 43 10.47 33.17 -24.04
N GLY A 44 9.64 32.37 -24.69
CA GLY A 44 9.96 31.72 -25.96
C GLY A 44 8.72 31.22 -26.68
N LEU A 45 8.19 32.05 -27.58
CA LEU A 45 7.16 31.70 -28.57
C LEU A 45 7.78 30.73 -29.59
N GLY A 46 7.28 29.48 -29.61
CA GLY A 46 7.60 28.46 -30.60
C GLY A 46 6.33 28.02 -31.34
N THR A 47 6.33 28.23 -32.65
CA THR A 47 5.33 27.90 -33.66
C THR A 47 4.79 26.47 -33.54
N GLU A 48 3.46 26.32 -33.50
CA GLU A 48 2.75 25.02 -33.50
C GLU A 48 3.01 24.22 -34.79
N ALA A 49 3.51 23.00 -34.62
CA ALA A 49 3.51 21.98 -35.67
C ALA A 49 2.17 21.21 -35.63
N PRO A 50 1.58 20.86 -36.78
CA PRO A 50 0.27 20.22 -36.80
C PRO A 50 0.37 18.74 -36.46
N GLY A 51 -0.47 18.30 -35.51
CA GLY A 51 -0.87 16.89 -35.38
C GLY A 51 0.00 15.99 -34.51
N GLN A 52 0.32 16.41 -33.28
CA GLN A 52 0.44 15.41 -32.22
C GLN A 52 -0.97 15.03 -31.81
N ALA A 53 -1.38 13.78 -32.09
CA ALA A 53 -2.47 13.18 -31.35
C ALA A 53 -2.19 13.42 -29.87
N ALA A 54 -3.16 14.02 -29.16
CA ALA A 54 -3.05 14.18 -27.72
C ALA A 54 -2.59 12.83 -27.16
N ALA A 55 -1.49 12.83 -26.38
CA ALA A 55 -1.11 11.63 -25.64
C ALA A 55 -2.37 11.14 -24.92
N PRO A 56 -2.70 9.84 -24.98
CA PRO A 56 -3.88 9.33 -24.29
C PRO A 56 -3.83 9.86 -22.86
N GLU A 57 -4.90 10.52 -22.44
CA GLU A 57 -5.03 11.03 -21.08
C GLU A 57 -5.14 9.81 -20.17
N CYS A 58 -4.00 9.37 -19.63
CA CYS A 58 -3.91 8.20 -18.79
C CYS A 58 -4.58 8.49 -17.45
N ASN A 59 -5.83 8.07 -17.28
CA ASN A 59 -6.50 8.14 -16.00
C ASN A 59 -5.96 7.01 -15.09
N PRO A 60 -5.45 7.31 -13.88
CA PRO A 60 -4.91 6.31 -12.97
C PRO A 60 -5.88 5.19 -12.59
N ASN A 61 -7.17 5.49 -12.42
CA ASN A 61 -8.19 4.50 -12.05
C ASN A 61 -8.47 3.57 -13.23
N ASP A 62 -8.55 4.10 -14.45
CA ASP A 62 -8.73 3.28 -15.66
C ASP A 62 -7.54 2.33 -15.85
N VAL A 63 -6.32 2.76 -15.50
CA VAL A 63 -5.13 1.90 -15.53
C VAL A 63 -5.24 0.79 -14.47
N VAL A 64 -5.64 1.10 -13.24
CA VAL A 64 -5.85 0.07 -12.20
C VAL A 64 -6.91 -0.95 -12.63
N ASP A 65 -8.04 -0.49 -13.16
CA ASP A 65 -9.13 -1.34 -13.67
C ASP A 65 -8.66 -2.26 -14.80
N ALA A 66 -7.83 -1.75 -15.72
CA ALA A 66 -7.29 -2.52 -16.84
C ALA A 66 -6.26 -3.57 -16.40
N LEU A 67 -5.50 -3.29 -15.34
CA LEU A 67 -4.44 -4.17 -14.83
C LEU A 67 -4.95 -5.29 -13.92
N GLY A 68 -6.06 -5.08 -13.21
CA GLY A 68 -6.62 -6.06 -12.27
C GLY A 68 -6.74 -7.49 -12.83
N PRO A 69 -7.33 -7.69 -14.03
CA PRO A 69 -7.45 -9.02 -14.65
C PRO A 69 -6.12 -9.71 -14.99
N LEU A 70 -4.98 -9.00 -14.96
CA LEU A 70 -3.67 -9.57 -15.25
C LEU A 70 -3.05 -10.26 -14.02
N VAL A 71 -3.52 -9.96 -12.82
CA VAL A 71 -2.95 -10.51 -11.58
C VAL A 71 -3.37 -12.00 -11.46
N PRO A 72 -2.42 -12.96 -11.47
CA PRO A 72 -2.72 -14.39 -11.56
C PRO A 72 -3.00 -15.05 -10.18
N TYR A 73 -3.43 -14.28 -9.19
CA TYR A 73 -3.67 -14.75 -7.82
C TYR A 73 -5.16 -14.63 -7.48
N ASP A 74 -5.70 -15.61 -6.78
CA ASP A 74 -7.12 -15.64 -6.40
C ASP A 74 -7.45 -14.54 -5.37
N GLU A 75 -6.53 -14.28 -4.44
CA GLU A 75 -6.65 -13.24 -3.44
C GLU A 75 -5.59 -12.15 -3.68
N PHE A 76 -6.05 -11.02 -4.21
CA PHE A 76 -5.21 -9.83 -4.42
C PHE A 76 -6.02 -8.55 -4.24
N SER A 77 -5.31 -7.45 -4.04
CA SER A 77 -5.86 -6.09 -4.06
C SER A 77 -4.92 -5.22 -4.89
N LEU A 78 -5.48 -4.49 -5.86
CA LEU A 78 -4.75 -3.52 -6.67
C LEU A 78 -5.42 -2.15 -6.49
N SER A 79 -4.63 -1.13 -6.18
CA SER A 79 -5.14 0.22 -5.96
C SER A 79 -4.06 1.25 -6.27
N GLN A 80 -4.42 2.54 -6.21
CA GLN A 80 -3.46 3.62 -6.34
C GLN A 80 -3.69 4.70 -5.30
N ASN A 81 -2.64 5.39 -4.89
CA ASN A 81 -2.74 6.58 -4.06
C ASN A 81 -1.60 7.55 -4.34
N THR A 82 -1.76 8.79 -3.89
CA THR A 82 -0.70 9.80 -3.92
C THR A 82 -0.42 10.28 -2.52
N ILE A 83 0.68 9.78 -1.94
CA ILE A 83 1.15 10.15 -0.60
C ILE A 83 2.38 11.04 -0.78
N GLU A 84 2.36 12.21 -0.15
CA GLU A 84 3.44 13.21 -0.23
C GLU A 84 3.88 13.57 -1.67
N GLY A 85 2.92 13.56 -2.61
CA GLY A 85 3.17 13.86 -4.03
C GLY A 85 3.75 12.72 -4.85
N VAL A 86 3.93 11.54 -4.26
CA VAL A 86 4.36 10.31 -4.94
C VAL A 86 3.15 9.45 -5.24
N ARG A 87 2.83 9.29 -6.53
CA ARG A 87 1.74 8.42 -6.97
C ARG A 87 2.22 6.98 -7.11
N ASN A 88 1.61 6.07 -6.35
CA ASN A 88 1.96 4.66 -6.30
C ASN A 88 0.86 3.79 -6.87
N LEU A 89 1.26 2.73 -7.57
CA LEU A 89 0.43 1.56 -7.80
C LEU A 89 0.71 0.58 -6.67
N ASN A 90 -0.30 0.20 -5.90
CA ASN A 90 -0.18 -0.66 -4.73
C ASN A 90 -0.80 -2.02 -5.02
N LEU A 91 0.02 -3.07 -4.91
CA LEU A 91 -0.36 -4.47 -5.07
C LEU A 91 -0.16 -5.20 -3.75
N TRP A 92 -1.22 -5.83 -3.27
CA TRP A 92 -1.16 -6.87 -2.24
C TRP A 92 -1.63 -8.19 -2.85
N PHE A 93 -0.96 -9.30 -2.54
CA PHE A 93 -1.35 -10.61 -3.05
C PHE A 93 -0.98 -11.74 -2.08
N VAL A 94 -1.84 -12.76 -2.03
CA VAL A 94 -1.59 -14.01 -1.31
C VAL A 94 -0.86 -14.97 -2.24
N ASP A 95 0.35 -15.33 -1.87
CA ASP A 95 1.18 -16.25 -2.62
C ASP A 95 1.16 -17.66 -2.00
N PRO A 96 0.46 -18.62 -2.61
CA PRO A 96 0.40 -19.99 -2.10
C PRO A 96 1.73 -20.74 -2.19
N GLY A 97 2.71 -20.20 -2.92
CA GLY A 97 4.06 -20.75 -3.01
C GLY A 97 4.94 -20.43 -1.80
N LEU A 98 4.54 -19.49 -0.95
CA LEU A 98 5.27 -19.16 0.27
C LEU A 98 4.94 -20.13 1.40
N ASP A 99 5.97 -20.63 2.09
CA ASP A 99 5.79 -21.54 3.22
C ASP A 99 5.54 -20.74 4.51
N PRO A 100 4.33 -20.76 5.08
CA PRO A 100 4.06 -20.06 6.34
C PRO A 100 4.86 -20.62 7.52
N LEU A 101 5.42 -21.84 7.40
CA LEU A 101 6.19 -22.51 8.45
C LEU A 101 7.71 -22.44 8.23
N ALA A 102 8.17 -21.61 7.30
CA ALA A 102 9.59 -21.45 7.02
C ALA A 102 10.35 -21.01 8.29
N SER A 103 11.47 -21.70 8.55
CA SER A 103 12.31 -21.53 9.73
C SER A 103 13.80 -21.61 9.39
N GLY A 104 14.63 -21.02 10.24
CA GLY A 104 16.08 -20.96 10.02
C GLY A 104 16.44 -20.41 8.63
N GLY A 105 17.26 -21.15 7.88
CA GLY A 105 17.67 -20.74 6.52
C GLY A 105 16.54 -20.69 5.48
N ALA A 106 15.42 -21.36 5.73
CA ALA A 106 14.27 -21.33 4.82
C ALA A 106 13.56 -19.96 4.83
N ILE A 107 13.75 -19.13 5.88
CA ILE A 107 13.19 -17.77 5.93
C ILE A 107 13.74 -16.92 4.77
N GLU A 108 15.06 -16.94 4.57
CA GLU A 108 15.72 -16.16 3.52
C GLU A 108 15.33 -16.65 2.12
N GLU A 109 15.18 -17.97 1.94
CA GLU A 109 14.67 -18.56 0.71
C GLU A 109 13.23 -18.10 0.43
N ASN A 110 12.36 -18.14 1.44
CA ASN A 110 10.96 -17.74 1.31
C ASN A 110 10.81 -16.24 1.00
N VAL A 111 11.62 -15.39 1.65
CA VAL A 111 11.74 -13.96 1.32
C VAL A 111 12.20 -13.76 -0.11
N SER A 112 13.19 -14.51 -0.58
CA SER A 112 13.72 -14.40 -1.94
C SER A 112 12.66 -14.75 -2.98
N VAL A 113 11.87 -15.81 -2.72
CA VAL A 113 10.71 -16.17 -3.54
C VAL A 113 9.68 -15.05 -3.56
N ALA A 114 9.31 -14.51 -2.38
CA ALA A 114 8.34 -13.42 -2.26
C ALA A 114 8.77 -12.18 -3.06
N ARG A 115 10.06 -11.82 -2.98
CA ARG A 115 10.65 -10.69 -3.70
C ARG A 115 10.67 -10.92 -5.22
N LEU A 116 11.03 -12.13 -5.65
CA LEU A 116 11.04 -12.48 -7.07
C LEU A 116 9.62 -12.44 -7.66
N HIS A 117 8.63 -12.99 -6.97
CA HIS A 117 7.24 -12.96 -7.41
C HIS A 117 6.67 -11.54 -7.42
N ALA A 118 6.98 -10.73 -6.40
CA ALA A 118 6.66 -9.30 -6.41
C ALA A 118 7.28 -8.57 -7.61
N THR A 119 8.52 -8.88 -7.96
CA THR A 119 9.20 -8.29 -9.13
C THR A 119 8.57 -8.74 -10.45
N ARG A 120 8.21 -10.02 -10.56
CA ARG A 120 7.52 -10.59 -11.73
C ARG A 120 6.17 -9.92 -11.93
N LEU A 121 5.40 -9.69 -10.86
CA LEU A 121 4.12 -8.98 -10.93
C LEU A 121 4.30 -7.51 -11.26
N ALA A 122 5.26 -6.83 -10.64
CA ALA A 122 5.55 -5.43 -10.98
C ALA A 122 5.93 -5.29 -12.47
N HIS A 123 6.71 -6.22 -13.01
CA HIS A 123 7.02 -6.30 -14.44
C HIS A 123 5.75 -6.53 -15.28
N LEU A 124 4.93 -7.53 -14.92
CA LEU A 124 3.67 -7.82 -15.62
C LEU A 124 2.73 -6.62 -15.66
N LEU A 125 2.55 -5.94 -14.53
CA LEU A 125 1.72 -4.74 -14.43
C LEU A 125 2.29 -3.61 -15.28
N ASN A 126 3.61 -3.39 -15.24
CA ASN A 126 4.27 -2.36 -16.05
C ASN A 126 4.18 -2.60 -17.56
N GLN A 127 4.15 -3.87 -18.00
CA GLN A 127 3.95 -4.22 -19.41
C GLN A 127 2.47 -4.28 -19.81
N GLY A 128 1.57 -4.44 -18.84
CA GLY A 128 0.13 -4.59 -19.06
C GLY A 128 -0.55 -3.35 -19.61
N ASP A 129 -0.05 -2.16 -19.28
CA ASP A 129 -0.56 -0.89 -19.77
C ASP A 129 0.56 0.14 -20.00
N GLY A 130 0.60 0.75 -21.19
CA GLY A 130 1.61 1.74 -21.57
C GLY A 130 1.61 3.04 -20.74
N CYS A 131 0.58 3.25 -19.93
CA CYS A 131 0.46 4.37 -19.00
C CYS A 131 1.14 4.13 -17.65
N VAL A 132 1.53 2.89 -17.28
CA VAL A 132 2.04 2.62 -15.93
C VAL A 132 3.27 3.46 -15.59
N ALA A 133 4.27 3.45 -16.48
CA ALA A 133 5.51 4.20 -16.28
C ALA A 133 5.35 5.73 -16.39
N SER A 134 4.24 6.22 -16.96
CA SER A 134 3.97 7.66 -17.08
C SER A 134 3.12 8.19 -15.93
N VAL A 135 2.24 7.36 -15.37
CA VAL A 135 1.31 7.71 -14.29
C VAL A 135 1.93 7.47 -12.91
N PHE A 136 2.57 6.32 -12.71
CA PHE A 136 3.05 5.89 -11.40
C PHE A 136 4.54 6.11 -11.25
N GLN A 137 4.93 6.67 -10.09
CA GLN A 137 6.34 6.88 -9.73
C GLN A 137 6.95 5.61 -9.10
N GLY A 138 6.11 4.73 -8.57
CA GLY A 138 6.52 3.45 -8.00
C GLY A 138 5.39 2.42 -8.04
N ILE A 139 5.79 1.15 -8.06
CA ILE A 139 4.93 -0.01 -7.86
C ILE A 139 5.30 -0.60 -6.50
N THR A 140 4.41 -0.47 -5.54
CA THR A 140 4.52 -1.09 -4.21
C THR A 140 3.91 -2.48 -4.28
N ALA A 141 4.66 -3.49 -3.87
CA ALA A 141 4.18 -4.87 -3.83
C ALA A 141 4.39 -5.45 -2.43
N LEU A 142 3.32 -5.98 -1.85
CA LEU A 142 3.30 -6.72 -0.58
C LEU A 142 2.88 -8.16 -0.85
N ALA A 143 3.81 -9.08 -0.61
CA ALA A 143 3.62 -10.51 -0.73
C ALA A 143 3.35 -11.12 0.65
N VAL A 144 2.21 -11.80 0.78
CA VAL A 144 1.86 -12.55 1.99
C VAL A 144 1.67 -14.03 1.68
N ASP A 145 1.87 -14.90 2.67
CA ASP A 145 1.50 -16.31 2.52
C ASP A 145 0.00 -16.57 2.75
N ARG A 146 -0.42 -17.84 2.67
CA ARG A 146 -1.82 -18.26 2.88
C ARG A 146 -2.37 -18.01 4.29
N ASP A 147 -1.52 -17.77 5.29
CA ASP A 147 -1.91 -17.39 6.65
C ASP A 147 -1.79 -15.87 6.86
N TYR A 148 -1.60 -15.14 5.76
CA TYR A 148 -1.44 -13.70 5.65
C TYR A 148 -0.16 -13.14 6.29
N ASN A 149 0.86 -13.96 6.58
CA ASN A 149 2.10 -13.40 7.08
C ASN A 149 2.82 -12.63 5.97
N ALA A 150 3.21 -11.39 6.24
CA ALA A 150 4.04 -10.62 5.35
C ALA A 150 5.43 -11.24 5.27
N TRP A 151 5.91 -11.47 4.05
CA TRP A 151 7.27 -11.94 3.77
C TRP A 151 8.12 -10.83 3.18
N PHE A 152 7.53 -10.04 2.29
CA PHE A 152 8.21 -8.93 1.64
C PHE A 152 7.21 -7.81 1.32
N THR A 153 7.61 -6.58 1.60
CA THR A 153 7.02 -5.40 0.97
C THR A 153 8.12 -4.49 0.46
N GLY A 154 7.92 -3.92 -0.70
CA GLY A 154 8.85 -2.95 -1.25
C GLY A 154 8.27 -2.21 -2.43
N GLN A 155 8.98 -1.15 -2.80
CA GLN A 155 8.65 -0.32 -3.94
C GLN A 155 9.73 -0.44 -5.02
N ILE A 156 9.31 -0.60 -6.28
CA ILE A 156 10.18 -0.53 -7.45
C ILE A 156 9.71 0.57 -8.39
N VAL A 157 10.66 1.34 -8.92
CA VAL A 157 10.36 2.34 -9.95
C VAL A 157 10.16 1.61 -11.28
N PRO A 158 9.10 1.91 -12.06
CA PRO A 158 8.84 1.26 -13.35
C PRO A 158 10.05 1.19 -14.30
N GLY A 159 10.86 2.25 -14.34
CA GLY A 159 12.06 2.33 -15.17
C GLY A 159 13.20 1.37 -14.76
N ASN A 160 13.14 0.76 -13.58
CA ASN A 160 14.12 -0.25 -13.13
C ASN A 160 13.71 -1.67 -13.53
N LEU A 161 12.50 -1.88 -14.04
CA LEU A 161 12.04 -3.18 -14.48
C LEU A 161 12.61 -3.54 -15.85
N PRO A 162 12.80 -4.85 -16.15
CA PRO A 162 13.17 -5.29 -17.48
C PRO A 162 12.16 -4.81 -18.53
N GLN A 163 12.66 -4.45 -19.71
CA GLN A 163 11.84 -3.94 -20.82
C GLN A 163 11.44 -5.03 -21.82
N ALA A 164 12.09 -6.21 -21.75
CA ALA A 164 11.71 -7.36 -22.56
C ALA A 164 10.34 -7.86 -22.09
N ALA A 165 9.45 -8.24 -23.03
CA ALA A 165 8.12 -8.76 -22.70
C ALA A 165 8.18 -10.08 -21.91
N ASP A 166 9.19 -10.90 -22.18
CA ASP A 166 9.44 -12.17 -21.49
C ASP A 166 10.85 -12.14 -20.87
N PRO A 167 11.04 -11.50 -19.71
CA PRO A 167 12.33 -11.44 -19.04
C PRO A 167 12.74 -12.81 -18.50
N THR A 168 14.04 -13.07 -18.43
CA THR A 168 14.55 -14.27 -17.76
C THR A 168 14.42 -14.11 -16.24
N ASP A 169 14.43 -15.23 -15.49
CA ASP A 169 14.44 -15.15 -14.02
C ASP A 169 15.64 -14.36 -13.51
N GLY A 170 16.81 -14.46 -14.16
CA GLY A 170 17.99 -13.65 -13.80
C GLY A 170 17.81 -12.14 -14.03
N ASP A 171 17.02 -11.73 -15.04
CA ASP A 171 16.68 -10.31 -15.24
C ASP A 171 15.74 -9.81 -14.14
N LEU A 172 14.79 -10.64 -13.73
CA LEU A 172 13.86 -10.34 -12.65
C LEU A 172 14.58 -10.30 -11.30
N GLU A 173 15.48 -11.25 -11.02
CA GLU A 173 16.33 -11.24 -9.82
C GLU A 173 17.20 -9.98 -9.76
N ALA A 174 17.80 -9.57 -10.88
CA ALA A 174 18.58 -8.33 -10.93
C ALA A 174 17.71 -7.08 -10.64
N ALA A 175 16.48 -7.06 -11.15
CA ALA A 175 15.53 -5.99 -10.84
C ALA A 175 15.03 -6.04 -9.40
N ALA A 176 14.90 -7.23 -8.81
CA ALA A 176 14.48 -7.46 -7.43
C ALA A 176 15.40 -6.74 -6.43
N GLU A 177 16.70 -6.66 -6.74
CA GLU A 177 17.69 -5.94 -5.94
C GLU A 177 17.55 -4.41 -5.99
N THR A 178 16.75 -3.88 -6.92
CA THR A 178 16.47 -2.44 -7.02
C THR A 178 15.26 -1.99 -6.22
N PHE A 179 14.54 -2.94 -5.60
CA PHE A 179 13.46 -2.60 -4.67
C PHE A 179 14.02 -1.79 -3.51
N THR A 180 13.34 -0.69 -3.21
CA THR A 180 13.44 -0.10 -1.87
C THR A 180 12.55 -0.92 -0.95
N ALA A 181 13.16 -1.82 -0.17
CA ALA A 181 12.44 -2.69 0.74
C ALA A 181 11.81 -1.86 1.86
N GLY A 182 10.51 -2.08 2.08
CA GLY A 182 9.77 -1.51 3.18
C GLY A 182 9.77 -2.40 4.42
N TYR A 183 9.61 -3.70 4.20
CA TYR A 183 9.75 -4.71 5.22
C TYR A 183 10.21 -6.03 4.59
N THR A 184 10.94 -6.81 5.35
CA THR A 184 11.43 -8.13 4.98
C THR A 184 11.43 -8.98 6.24
N ARG A 185 10.75 -10.14 6.17
CA ARG A 185 10.66 -11.02 7.33
C ARG A 185 12.04 -11.57 7.68
N THR A 186 12.39 -11.50 8.96
CA THR A 186 13.66 -12.02 9.50
C THR A 186 13.46 -13.09 10.58
N SER A 187 12.21 -13.36 10.91
CA SER A 187 11.75 -14.17 12.03
C SER A 187 10.75 -15.24 11.56
N GLU A 188 10.67 -16.35 12.30
CA GLU A 188 9.62 -17.35 12.10
C GLU A 188 8.24 -16.73 12.33
N THR A 189 7.24 -17.20 11.58
CA THR A 189 5.86 -16.78 11.80
C THR A 189 5.26 -17.50 13.02
N LEU A 190 4.16 -16.95 13.53
CA LEU A 190 3.36 -17.62 14.56
C LEU A 190 2.32 -18.59 13.98
N SER A 191 2.38 -18.94 12.69
CA SER A 191 1.37 -19.77 12.03
C SER A 191 1.17 -21.13 12.72
N ALA A 192 2.24 -21.83 13.10
CA ALA A 192 2.14 -23.13 13.78
C ALA A 192 1.54 -23.04 15.19
N SER A 193 1.66 -21.88 15.86
CA SER A 193 1.21 -21.66 17.22
C SER A 193 -0.06 -20.80 17.31
N ARG A 194 -0.61 -20.38 16.16
CA ARG A 194 -1.79 -19.52 16.10
C ARG A 194 -2.99 -20.27 16.68
N PRO A 195 -3.68 -19.73 17.69
CA PRO A 195 -4.90 -20.32 18.21
C PRO A 195 -5.95 -20.48 17.10
N ALA A 196 -6.77 -21.51 17.19
CA ALA A 196 -7.93 -21.64 16.32
C ALA A 196 -8.93 -20.51 16.57
N ALA A 197 -9.73 -20.17 15.57
CA ALA A 197 -10.80 -19.20 15.71
C ALA A 197 -11.85 -19.71 16.71
N GLU A 198 -12.24 -18.87 17.66
CA GLU A 198 -13.30 -19.17 18.61
C GLU A 198 -14.68 -19.08 17.93
N PRO A 199 -15.71 -19.76 18.45
CA PRO A 199 -17.06 -19.64 17.91
C PRO A 199 -17.55 -18.18 17.90
N GLY A 200 -17.97 -17.70 16.72
CA GLY A 200 -18.42 -16.31 16.53
C GLY A 200 -17.35 -15.36 15.99
N SER A 201 -16.10 -15.81 15.84
CA SER A 201 -15.09 -15.11 15.05
C SER A 201 -15.37 -15.24 13.54
N CYS A 202 -14.88 -14.26 12.79
CA CYS A 202 -14.88 -14.25 11.33
C CYS A 202 -13.44 -14.33 10.79
N LEU A 203 -13.28 -14.94 9.63
CA LEU A 203 -11.98 -15.02 8.94
C LEU A 203 -11.84 -13.90 7.92
N TRP A 204 -10.59 -13.58 7.55
CA TRP A 204 -10.30 -12.49 6.63
C TRP A 204 -11.10 -12.54 5.31
N PRO A 205 -11.25 -13.69 4.61
CA PRO A 205 -12.05 -13.73 3.38
C PRO A 205 -13.51 -13.25 3.58
N GLU A 206 -14.13 -13.63 4.69
CA GLU A 206 -15.52 -13.26 5.03
C GLU A 206 -15.62 -11.76 5.33
N VAL A 207 -14.69 -11.24 6.14
CA VAL A 207 -14.61 -9.80 6.46
C VAL A 207 -14.37 -8.98 5.20
N ARG A 208 -13.41 -9.41 4.37
CA ARG A 208 -13.07 -8.72 3.14
C ARG A 208 -14.23 -8.67 2.17
N GLU A 209 -14.97 -9.77 2.01
CA GLU A 209 -16.19 -9.79 1.18
C GLU A 209 -17.24 -8.81 1.71
N SER A 210 -17.48 -8.79 3.03
CA SER A 210 -18.42 -7.85 3.65
C SER A 210 -18.01 -6.39 3.43
N LEU A 211 -16.73 -6.07 3.63
CA LEU A 211 -16.18 -4.75 3.38
C LEU A 211 -16.30 -4.34 1.91
N LEU A 212 -15.94 -5.21 0.98
CA LEU A 212 -16.10 -4.93 -0.45
C LEU A 212 -17.57 -4.74 -0.83
N SER A 213 -18.49 -5.50 -0.24
CA SER A 213 -19.93 -5.30 -0.47
C SER A 213 -20.45 -3.99 0.11
N HIS A 214 -19.95 -3.56 1.27
CA HIS A 214 -20.38 -2.32 1.91
C HIS A 214 -19.88 -1.08 1.17
N PHE A 215 -18.64 -1.12 0.68
CA PHE A 215 -17.95 0.02 0.07
C PHE A 215 -17.96 0.02 -1.46
N GLY A 216 -18.27 -1.12 -2.10
CA GLY A 216 -18.05 -1.35 -3.54
C GLY A 216 -18.97 -0.61 -4.49
N ASP A 217 -20.15 -0.17 -4.04
CA ASP A 217 -21.11 0.51 -4.92
C ASP A 217 -20.55 1.86 -5.42
N GLY A 218 -20.12 1.87 -6.70
CA GLY A 218 -19.72 3.07 -7.43
C GLY A 218 -18.30 3.58 -7.14
N ARG A 219 -17.41 2.78 -6.53
CA ARG A 219 -16.02 3.16 -6.24
C ARG A 219 -15.03 2.38 -7.09
N GLN A 220 -14.01 3.04 -7.65
CA GLN A 220 -13.04 2.45 -8.58
C GLN A 220 -11.67 2.16 -7.92
N ASN A 221 -11.35 2.80 -6.79
CA ASN A 221 -10.05 2.66 -6.13
C ASN A 221 -10.19 2.13 -4.68
N LEU A 222 -10.96 1.05 -4.56
CA LEU A 222 -11.26 0.37 -3.31
C LEU A 222 -10.26 -0.75 -3.05
N ALA A 223 -9.61 -0.74 -1.88
CA ALA A 223 -8.72 -1.81 -1.46
C ALA A 223 -8.92 -2.16 0.02
N PHE A 224 -8.98 -3.47 0.28
CA PHE A 224 -8.91 -4.03 1.62
C PHE A 224 -7.95 -5.21 1.61
N TYR A 225 -6.95 -5.18 2.48
CA TYR A 225 -5.96 -6.25 2.62
C TYR A 225 -5.49 -6.39 4.06
N ILE A 226 -4.92 -7.55 4.38
CA ILE A 226 -4.39 -7.90 5.70
C ILE A 226 -2.94 -8.33 5.58
N SER A 227 -2.14 -8.04 6.59
CA SER A 227 -0.79 -8.56 6.76
C SER A 227 -0.52 -8.89 8.21
N VAL A 228 0.23 -9.97 8.44
CA VAL A 228 0.76 -10.33 9.76
C VAL A 228 2.28 -10.20 9.72
N ASP A 229 2.81 -9.21 10.42
CA ASP A 229 4.25 -8.90 10.50
C ASP A 229 4.74 -9.01 11.95
N ASP A 230 5.87 -8.38 12.28
CA ASP A 230 6.43 -8.40 13.62
C ASP A 230 5.67 -7.48 14.59
N ASP A 231 4.88 -6.52 14.08
CA ASP A 231 4.03 -5.61 14.86
C ASP A 231 2.62 -6.17 15.10
N GLY A 232 2.30 -7.29 14.45
CA GLY A 232 1.06 -8.03 14.66
C GLY A 232 0.19 -8.07 13.41
N VAL A 233 -1.13 -8.07 13.61
CA VAL A 233 -2.15 -8.22 12.59
C VAL A 233 -2.60 -6.83 12.11
N ASN A 234 -2.19 -6.45 10.91
CA ASN A 234 -2.47 -5.16 10.30
C ASN A 234 -3.53 -5.30 9.21
N VAL A 235 -4.60 -4.51 9.30
CA VAL A 235 -5.60 -4.40 8.23
C VAL A 235 -5.48 -3.03 7.59
N TRP A 236 -5.50 -2.99 6.27
CA TRP A 236 -5.48 -1.78 5.48
C TRP A 236 -6.79 -1.64 4.72
N GLY A 237 -7.36 -0.44 4.79
CA GLY A 237 -8.51 -0.03 4.00
C GLY A 237 -8.19 1.23 3.21
N GLN A 238 -8.55 1.25 1.94
CA GLN A 238 -8.48 2.43 1.10
C GLN A 238 -9.78 2.57 0.31
N TRP A 239 -10.34 3.77 0.30
CA TRP A 239 -11.50 4.07 -0.54
C TRP A 239 -11.55 5.54 -0.92
N ASP A 240 -12.19 5.80 -2.06
CA ASP A 240 -12.53 7.15 -2.49
C ASP A 240 -13.67 7.71 -1.64
N GLY A 241 -13.64 9.02 -1.38
CA GLY A 241 -14.82 9.72 -0.90
C GLY A 241 -14.69 11.24 -0.79
N PRO A 242 -15.80 11.94 -0.52
CA PRO A 242 -15.82 13.39 -0.36
C PRO A 242 -15.05 13.83 0.90
N ALA A 243 -14.47 15.03 0.92
CA ALA A 243 -13.80 15.59 2.11
C ALA A 243 -14.72 15.88 3.32
N ASP A 244 -15.93 15.31 3.34
CA ASP A 244 -16.91 15.40 4.40
C ASP A 244 -16.56 14.44 5.55
N PHE A 245 -16.28 15.01 6.72
CA PHE A 245 -15.90 14.26 7.91
C PHE A 245 -17.02 13.38 8.44
N ASP A 246 -18.29 13.76 8.29
CA ASP A 246 -19.42 12.96 8.80
C ASP A 246 -19.55 11.65 8.00
N ILE A 247 -19.28 11.71 6.69
CA ILE A 247 -19.23 10.54 5.80
C ILE A 247 -18.05 9.64 6.17
N LEU A 248 -16.87 10.23 6.39
CA LEU A 248 -15.69 9.49 6.84
C LEU A 248 -15.96 8.79 8.18
N GLN A 249 -16.52 9.49 9.17
CA GLN A 249 -16.83 8.95 10.48
C GLN A 249 -17.83 7.80 10.39
N GLY A 250 -18.90 7.95 9.61
CA GLY A 250 -19.86 6.88 9.37
C GLY A 250 -19.22 5.63 8.76
N ASN A 251 -18.33 5.80 7.77
CA ASN A 251 -17.58 4.69 7.16
C ASN A 251 -16.65 4.00 8.18
N LEU A 252 -15.97 4.76 9.04
CA LEU A 252 -15.10 4.22 10.09
C LEU A 252 -15.88 3.39 11.11
N LEU A 253 -17.10 3.80 11.46
CA LEU A 253 -17.98 3.02 12.33
C LEU A 253 -18.48 1.73 11.67
N SER A 254 -18.78 1.75 10.37
CA SER A 254 -19.08 0.52 9.62
C SER A 254 -17.88 -0.44 9.61
N LEU A 255 -16.68 0.08 9.35
CA LEU A 255 -15.44 -0.72 9.38
C LEU A 255 -15.23 -1.40 10.72
N ARG A 256 -15.47 -0.65 11.79
CA ARG A 256 -15.37 -1.18 13.15
C ARG A 256 -16.29 -2.38 13.36
N ALA A 257 -17.53 -2.30 12.89
CA ALA A 257 -18.50 -3.39 13.04
C ALA A 257 -18.04 -4.66 12.32
N GLU A 258 -17.51 -4.54 11.11
CA GLU A 258 -17.04 -5.68 10.30
C GLU A 258 -15.74 -6.29 10.84
N LEU A 259 -14.80 -5.45 11.31
CA LEU A 259 -13.50 -5.89 11.81
C LEU A 259 -13.54 -6.43 13.25
N GLY A 260 -14.58 -6.13 14.01
CA GLY A 260 -14.70 -6.50 15.42
C GLY A 260 -14.69 -8.00 15.70
N CYS A 261 -15.07 -8.84 14.72
CA CYS A 261 -15.07 -10.30 14.85
C CYS A 261 -13.79 -10.98 14.30
N LEU A 262 -12.86 -10.22 13.70
CA LEU A 262 -11.75 -10.77 12.92
C LEU A 262 -10.85 -11.68 13.78
N HIS A 263 -10.50 -12.84 13.26
CA HIS A 263 -9.50 -13.75 13.84
C HIS A 263 -8.31 -13.99 12.89
N PRO A 264 -7.06 -13.85 13.38
CA PRO A 264 -6.69 -13.31 14.69
C PRO A 264 -7.15 -11.85 14.86
N PRO A 265 -7.36 -11.38 16.10
CA PRO A 265 -7.76 -10.01 16.34
C PRO A 265 -6.71 -9.04 15.77
N LEU A 266 -7.14 -7.98 15.08
CA LEU A 266 -6.24 -6.98 14.56
C LEU A 266 -5.48 -6.22 15.67
N ASP A 267 -4.24 -5.82 15.40
CA ASP A 267 -3.44 -4.96 16.26
C ASP A 267 -3.52 -3.50 15.80
N THR A 268 -3.56 -3.26 14.49
CA THR A 268 -3.75 -1.92 13.90
C THR A 268 -4.62 -1.97 12.66
N PHE A 269 -5.51 -0.98 12.53
CA PHE A 269 -6.24 -0.69 11.29
C PHE A 269 -5.74 0.61 10.68
N TRP A 270 -5.33 0.54 9.42
CA TRP A 270 -4.86 1.66 8.62
C TRP A 270 -5.93 2.05 7.61
N THR A 271 -6.23 3.35 7.54
CA THR A 271 -7.15 3.89 6.54
C THR A 271 -6.44 4.91 5.66
N VAL A 272 -6.55 4.74 4.35
CA VAL A 272 -6.15 5.73 3.35
C VAL A 272 -7.41 6.27 2.67
N TYR A 273 -7.75 7.51 2.97
CA TYR A 273 -8.87 8.18 2.32
C TYR A 273 -8.37 9.02 1.15
N VAL A 274 -8.91 8.79 -0.04
CA VAL A 274 -8.46 9.44 -1.27
C VAL A 274 -9.59 10.24 -1.93
N ASP A 275 -9.23 11.29 -2.67
CA ASP A 275 -10.17 11.99 -3.55
C ASP A 275 -10.37 11.27 -4.90
N GLY A 276 -11.32 11.76 -5.70
CA GLY A 276 -11.61 11.19 -7.02
C GLY A 276 -10.46 11.27 -8.04
N THR A 277 -9.32 11.88 -7.70
CA THR A 277 -8.09 11.90 -8.50
C THR A 277 -7.01 10.95 -7.98
N GLY A 278 -7.29 10.23 -6.88
CA GLY A 278 -6.32 9.39 -6.18
C GLY A 278 -5.37 10.14 -5.26
N ALA A 279 -5.62 11.44 -5.00
CA ALA A 279 -4.82 12.18 -4.04
C ALA A 279 -5.26 11.80 -2.63
N THR A 280 -4.29 11.46 -1.77
CA THR A 280 -4.58 11.14 -0.38
C THR A 280 -5.07 12.39 0.34
N GLN A 281 -6.29 12.32 0.87
CA GLN A 281 -6.88 13.34 1.72
C GLN A 281 -6.51 13.10 3.18
N LEU A 282 -6.46 11.85 3.63
CA LEU A 282 -6.21 11.53 5.04
C LEU A 282 -5.60 10.14 5.17
N VAL A 283 -4.61 9.99 6.05
CA VAL A 283 -4.18 8.68 6.54
C VAL A 283 -4.38 8.61 8.03
N LEU A 284 -5.08 7.56 8.46
CA LEU A 284 -5.39 7.28 9.86
C LEU A 284 -4.80 5.94 10.27
N ALA A 285 -4.33 5.87 11.52
CA ALA A 285 -4.09 4.62 12.22
C ALA A 285 -5.07 4.49 13.40
N VAL A 286 -5.57 3.28 13.64
CA VAL A 286 -6.48 2.97 14.73
C VAL A 286 -5.99 1.73 15.44
N ALA A 287 -5.82 1.82 16.76
CA ALA A 287 -5.47 0.66 17.56
C ALA A 287 -6.57 -0.42 17.47
N GLY A 288 -6.17 -1.68 17.35
CA GLY A 288 -7.09 -2.80 17.21
C GLY A 288 -8.01 -2.98 18.42
N ASP A 289 -7.55 -2.63 19.61
CA ASP A 289 -8.40 -2.61 20.82
C ASP A 289 -9.49 -1.55 20.73
N ALA A 290 -9.22 -0.39 20.10
CA ALA A 290 -10.22 0.63 19.86
C ALA A 290 -11.26 0.17 18.84
N VAL A 291 -10.85 -0.59 17.82
CA VAL A 291 -11.76 -1.24 16.87
C VAL A 291 -12.69 -2.22 17.60
N ARG A 292 -12.18 -2.93 18.61
CA ARG A 292 -12.97 -3.84 19.46
C ARG A 292 -13.65 -3.16 20.65
N ALA A 293 -13.56 -1.84 20.77
CA ALA A 293 -14.14 -1.11 21.90
C ALA A 293 -15.64 -1.38 22.00
N SER A 294 -16.21 -1.13 23.18
CA SER A 294 -17.67 -1.28 23.39
C SER A 294 -18.47 -0.03 23.02
N THR A 295 -17.80 1.11 22.79
CA THR A 295 -18.44 2.41 22.53
C THR A 295 -17.81 3.12 21.33
N ASP A 296 -18.61 3.94 20.64
CA ASP A 296 -18.16 4.73 19.49
C ASP A 296 -17.20 5.85 19.91
N GLU A 297 -17.39 6.42 21.10
CA GLU A 297 -16.52 7.46 21.66
C GLU A 297 -15.08 6.97 21.83
N GLU A 298 -14.89 5.79 22.43
CA GLU A 298 -13.56 5.19 22.62
C GLU A 298 -12.85 4.86 21.30
N PHE A 299 -13.60 4.46 20.27
CA PHE A 299 -13.05 4.25 18.93
C PHE A 299 -12.58 5.56 18.29
N ILE A 300 -13.38 6.62 18.38
CA ILE A 300 -13.06 7.93 17.78
C ILE A 300 -11.89 8.61 18.50
N ASP A 301 -11.81 8.50 19.83
CA ASP A 301 -10.74 9.12 20.62
C ASP A 301 -9.36 8.50 20.37
N GLN A 302 -9.30 7.29 19.81
CA GLN A 302 -8.07 6.58 19.48
C GLN A 302 -7.69 6.64 17.99
N LEU A 303 -8.37 7.48 17.20
CA LEU A 303 -7.96 7.77 15.83
C LEU A 303 -6.70 8.63 15.82
N GLU A 304 -5.62 8.13 15.22
CA GLU A 304 -4.39 8.89 15.01
C GLU A 304 -4.31 9.38 13.56
N ILE A 305 -4.27 10.71 13.35
CA ILE A 305 -4.04 11.31 12.04
C ILE A 305 -2.54 11.34 11.75
N ILE A 306 -2.12 10.55 10.77
CA ILE A 306 -0.72 10.46 10.33
C ILE A 306 -0.42 11.51 9.27
N TYR A 307 -1.31 11.61 8.27
CA TYR A 307 -1.22 12.60 7.20
C TYR A 307 -2.52 13.37 7.09
N PRO A 308 -2.56 14.67 7.45
CA PRO A 308 -3.76 15.49 7.38
C PRO A 308 -4.09 15.89 5.94
N SER A 309 -5.35 16.26 5.70
CA SER A 309 -5.74 16.93 4.46
C SER A 309 -5.07 18.30 4.39
N THR A 310 -4.49 18.61 3.23
CA THR A 310 -3.91 19.93 2.93
C THR A 310 -4.96 20.93 2.48
#